data_AF-A0A7H9SVV4-F1
#
_entry.id   AF-A0A7H9SVV4-F1
#
_cell.length_a   1.000
_cell.length_b   1.000
_cell.length_c   1.000
_cell.angle_alpha   90.00
_cell.angle_beta   90.00
_cell.angle_gamma   90.00
#
_symmetry.space_group_name_H-M   'P 1'
#
loop_
_entity.id
_entity.type
_entity.pdbx_description
1 polymer ?
#
loop_
_entity_poly.entity_id
_entity_poly.type
_entity_poly.pdbx_seq_one_letter_code
_entity_poly.pdbx_strand_id
1 'polypeptide(L)' 'IKDSVVAGFQWAAKEGVPCEENMRAIRFDIHDVTLHTDAIHRGGGQIIPTARRVLYACELTADPRIMEPVYLV' A
#
# COMPACT_ATOMS: atom_id res chain seq x y z
N ILE A 1 5.37 0.74 -14.83
CA ILE A 1 4.48 0.36 -13.70
C ILE A 1 4.71 1.17 -12.42
N LYS A 2 5.91 1.76 -12.22
CA LYS A 2 6.26 2.51 -11.01
C LYS A 2 5.17 3.49 -10.57
N ASP A 3 4.70 4.34 -11.47
CA ASP A 3 3.70 5.37 -11.13
C ASP A 3 2.38 4.75 -10.65
N SER A 4 1.95 3.64 -11.25
CA SER A 4 0.76 2.90 -10.80
C SER A 4 0.95 2.24 -9.43
N VAL A 5 2.14 1.69 -9.15
CA VAL A 5 2.46 1.14 -7.83
C VAL A 5 2.51 2.25 -6.77
N VAL A 6 3.12 3.40 -7.11
CA VAL A 6 3.18 4.57 -6.23
C VAL A 6 1.77 5.11 -5.96
N ALA A 7 0.90 5.19 -6.97
CA ALA A 7 -0.49 5.60 -6.78
C ALA A 7 -1.25 4.62 -5.87
N GLY A 8 -1.06 3.31 -6.06
CA GLY A 8 -1.62 2.29 -5.17
C GLY A 8 -1.09 2.40 -3.73
N PHE A 9 0.20 2.68 -3.57
CA PHE A 9 0.83 2.91 -2.27
C PHE A 9 0.31 4.17 -1.57
N GLN A 10 0.24 5.30 -2.27
CA GLN A 10 -0.29 6.55 -1.72
C GLN A 10 -1.74 6.41 -1.28
N TRP A 11 -2.54 5.66 -2.05
CA TRP A 11 -3.91 5.35 -1.66
C TRP A 11 -3.94 4.46 -0.42
N ALA A 12 -3.24 3.32 -0.44
CA ALA A 12 -3.20 2.40 0.69
C ALA A 12 -2.75 3.11 1.98
N ALA A 13 -1.68 3.91 1.92
CA ALA A 13 -1.11 4.61 3.06
C ALA A 13 -2.02 5.67 3.68
N LYS A 14 -3.01 6.18 2.92
CA LYS A 14 -3.96 7.18 3.42
C LYS A 14 -5.10 6.58 4.24
N GLU A 15 -5.45 5.32 3.98
CA GLU A 15 -6.59 4.64 4.60
C GLU A 15 -6.14 3.50 5.53
N GLY A 16 -5.07 2.76 5.26
CA GLY A 16 -4.79 1.56 6.07
C GLY A 16 -5.91 0.54 6.07
N VAL A 17 -5.74 -0.55 6.81
CA VAL A 17 -6.76 -1.61 6.95
C VAL A 17 -7.61 -1.51 8.21
N PRO A 18 -7.04 -1.24 9.42
CA PRO A 18 -7.80 -1.37 10.66
C PRO A 18 -8.99 -0.42 10.78
N CYS A 19 -8.82 0.85 10.37
CA CYS A 19 -9.78 1.91 10.66
C CYS A 19 -9.91 2.99 9.55
N GLU A 20 -9.42 2.75 8.34
CA GLU A 20 -9.46 3.76 7.26
C GLU A 20 -8.72 5.09 7.61
N GLU A 21 -7.66 4.99 8.42
CA GLU A 21 -6.80 6.09 8.89
C GLU A 21 -5.39 6.08 8.27
N ASN A 22 -4.71 7.24 8.31
CA ASN A 22 -3.36 7.37 7.75
C ASN A 22 -2.34 6.45 8.44
N MET A 23 -1.63 5.65 7.66
CA MET A 23 -0.53 4.80 8.12
C MET A 23 0.66 5.63 8.64
N ARG A 24 1.35 5.13 9.67
CA ARG A 24 2.56 5.74 10.23
C ARG A 24 3.61 4.70 10.56
N ALA A 25 4.88 5.07 10.36
CA ALA A 25 6.05 4.25 10.71
C ALA A 25 6.09 2.85 10.01
N ILE A 26 5.57 2.77 8.78
CA ILE A 26 5.60 1.54 7.97
C ILE A 26 6.60 1.70 6.83
N ARG A 27 7.41 0.67 6.59
CA ARG A 27 8.25 0.52 5.40
C ARG A 27 7.76 -0.68 4.60
N PHE A 28 7.52 -0.48 3.31
CA PHE A 28 7.22 -1.56 2.38
C PHE A 28 8.44 -1.81 1.50
N ASP A 29 8.90 -3.07 1.45
CA ASP A 29 9.96 -3.51 0.58
C ASP A 29 9.38 -4.40 -0.53
N ILE A 30 9.73 -4.09 -1.79
CA ILE A 30 9.31 -4.91 -2.94
C ILE A 30 10.37 -5.99 -3.12
N HIS A 31 9.99 -7.24 -2.87
CA HIS A 31 10.89 -8.38 -2.96
C HIS A 31 11.02 -8.94 -4.38
N ASP A 32 9.92 -9.03 -5.11
CA ASP A 32 9.88 -9.55 -6.48
C ASP A 32 8.77 -8.88 -7.29
N VAL A 33 8.94 -8.86 -8.61
CA VAL A 33 7.98 -8.32 -9.56
C VAL A 33 7.99 -9.16 -10.84
N THR A 34 6.92 -9.92 -11.06
CA THR A 34 6.67 -10.59 -12.34
C THR A 34 5.67 -9.78 -13.17
N LEU A 35 6.00 -9.54 -14.45
CA LEU A 35 5.20 -8.70 -15.34
C LEU A 35 4.84 -9.43 -16.63
N HIS A 36 3.64 -9.14 -17.12
CA HIS A 36 3.29 -9.44 -18.49
C HIS A 36 4.19 -8.63 -19.45
N THR A 37 4.61 -9.25 -20.56
CA THR A 37 5.53 -8.65 -21.55
C THR A 37 4.93 -7.44 -22.24
N ASP A 38 3.68 -7.54 -22.68
CA ASP A 38 3.02 -6.47 -23.42
C ASP A 38 2.50 -5.35 -22.52
N ALA A 39 2.75 -4.10 -22.94
CA ALA A 39 2.44 -2.93 -22.14
C ALA A 39 0.94 -2.71 -21.87
N ILE A 40 0.08 -3.21 -22.77
CA ILE A 40 -1.38 -3.09 -22.63
C ILE A 40 -1.94 -3.90 -21.45
N HIS A 41 -1.22 -4.93 -21.00
CA HIS A 41 -1.62 -5.82 -19.89
C HIS A 41 -1.02 -5.39 -18.54
N ARG A 42 -0.47 -4.18 -18.46
CA ARG A 42 0.10 -3.60 -17.24
C ARG A 42 -0.40 -2.16 -17.02
N GLY A 43 -1.66 -1.92 -17.35
CA GLY A 43 -2.33 -0.63 -17.21
C GLY A 43 -2.63 -0.25 -15.76
N GLY A 44 -2.86 1.04 -15.50
CA GLY A 44 -3.11 1.55 -14.15
C GLY A 44 -4.30 0.87 -13.45
N GLY A 45 -5.40 0.62 -14.17
CA GLY A 45 -6.57 -0.07 -13.63
C GLY A 45 -6.32 -1.52 -13.21
N GLN A 46 -5.23 -2.14 -13.68
CA GLN A 46 -4.83 -3.49 -13.26
C GLN A 46 -3.85 -3.44 -12.08
N ILE A 47 -2.92 -2.48 -12.10
CA ILE A 47 -1.81 -2.42 -11.14
C ILE A 47 -2.19 -1.71 -9.84
N ILE A 48 -2.92 -0.60 -9.90
CA ILE A 48 -3.28 0.18 -8.71
C ILE A 48 -4.05 -0.67 -7.68
N PRO A 49 -5.15 -1.37 -8.04
CA PRO A 49 -5.88 -2.16 -7.06
C PRO A 49 -5.10 -3.39 -6.59
N THR A 50 -4.24 -3.99 -7.42
CA THR A 50 -3.42 -5.14 -7.03
C THR A 50 -2.29 -4.72 -6.08
N ALA A 51 -1.63 -3.59 -6.34
CA ALA A 51 -0.65 -3.00 -5.43
C ALA A 51 -1.28 -2.65 -4.08
N ARG A 52 -2.46 -2.00 -4.07
CA ARG A 52 -3.17 -1.70 -2.81
C ARG A 52 -3.49 -2.95 -2.01
N ARG A 53 -3.99 -4.01 -2.66
CA ARG A 53 -4.33 -5.28 -2.01
C ARG A 53 -3.13 -5.96 -1.35
N VAL A 54 -1.96 -5.99 -2.01
CA VAL A 54 -0.78 -6.63 -1.40
C VAL A 54 -0.26 -5.82 -0.21
N LEU A 55 -0.30 -4.49 -0.26
CA LEU A 55 0.09 -3.63 0.87
C LEU A 55 -0.80 -3.86 2.10
N TYR A 56 -2.11 -3.98 1.90
CA TYR A 56 -3.06 -4.34 2.96
C TYR A 56 -2.84 -5.74 3.53
N ALA A 57 -2.52 -6.71 2.67
CA ALA A 57 -2.16 -8.04 3.13
C ALA A 57 -0.89 -7.99 4.02
N CYS A 58 0.13 -7.25 3.59
CA CYS A 58 1.34 -7.05 4.38
C CYS A 58 1.05 -6.40 5.74
N GLU A 59 0.25 -5.34 5.78
CA GLU A 59 -0.15 -4.67 7.02
C GLU A 59 -0.84 -5.64 7.99
N LEU A 60 -1.84 -6.39 7.52
CA LEU A 60 -2.57 -7.37 8.35
C LEU A 60 -1.66 -8.45 8.94
N THR A 61 -0.63 -8.87 8.21
CA THR A 61 0.34 -9.87 8.69
C THR A 61 1.44 -9.31 9.59
N ALA A 62 1.53 -7.98 9.72
CA ALA A 62 2.57 -7.29 10.47
C ALA A 62 2.13 -6.85 11.89
N ASP A 63 1.07 -7.45 12.44
CA ASP A 63 0.49 -7.12 13.75
C ASP A 63 0.23 -5.61 13.94
N PRO A 64 -0.65 -4.99 13.12
CA PRO A 64 -0.83 -3.54 13.10
C PRO A 64 -1.41 -3.02 14.41
N ARG A 65 -1.11 -1.75 14.73
CA ARG A 65 -1.56 -1.08 15.97
C ARG A 65 -2.05 0.33 15.69
N ILE A 66 -3.01 0.78 16.51
CA ILE A 66 -3.48 2.16 16.51
C ILE A 66 -2.47 3.04 17.25
N MET A 67 -2.23 4.24 16.71
CA MET A 67 -1.36 5.25 17.30
C MET A 67 -2.17 6.51 17.59
N GLU A 68 -2.29 6.86 18.87
CA GLU A 68 -2.99 8.06 19.32
C GLU A 68 -2.03 9.26 19.45
N PRO A 69 -2.49 10.49 19.17
CA PRO A 69 -1.69 11.69 19.40
C PRO A 69 -1.59 12.01 20.89
N VAL A 70 -0.43 12.52 21.33
CA VAL A 70 -0.20 13.00 22.70
C VAL A 70 0.11 14.49 22.64
N TYR A 71 -0.59 15.28 23.46
CA TYR A 71 -0.32 16.70 23.63
C TYR A 71 0.69 16.94 24.76
N LEU A 72 1.66 17.81 24.53
CA LEU A 72 2.53 18.32 25.59
C LEU A 72 1.77 19.39 26.36
N VAL A 73 1.63 19.21 27.67
CA VAL A 73 1.01 20.17 28.61
C VAL A 73 2.08 20.93 29.35
#